data_AF-A0A7V5J2I9-F1
#
_entry.id   AF-A0A7V5J2I9-F1
#
_cell.length_a   1.000
_cell.length_b   1.000
_cell.length_c   1.000
_cell.angle_alpha   90.00
_cell.angle_beta   90.00
_cell.angle_gamma   90.00
#
_symmetry.space_group_name_H-M   'P 1'
#
loop_
_entity.id
_entity.type
_entity.pdbx_description
1 polymer ?
#
loop_
_entity_poly.entity_id
_entity_poly.type
_entity_poly.pdbx_seq_one_letter_code
_entity_poly.pdbx_strand_id
1 'polypeptide(L)'
;MKRILKAIGVSGSLLVVLTACSTDGEKVQETITQIVEGESSTQPTDDPSNEANVVTEANVVEEVSDSEETSAVVEENPSESEQEVTAVSNQAPTVSAGINQTVKVNRSVTLVGTADDSDGSIVSYQWKEGTELLGQSPSLTFTSDEMGSHTLTFSATDNEGATASDSVTVTVVANQAPVANAGQDESVTVNESVTLRGTGSDTDGSIVSYLWQEGSATLGELATLSYVPTVVGNHTLSLTVTDDDGASSSDEVVVTATEVTSSANSIPTLSSSTKQSYLVAINQARSVQQNCGSEGLFAATSAVAWSDQLYNAAYEHSHDMAQTNTFDHTGSGTQYDWTGVDLGHASSMRDRIDAYGFSWWTIAENIGAGTNVDTPEEIVSNWLGSPGHCANLMNPNFTHIGLAHVYNSAATYKHYWTLDLAQSR
;
A
#
# COMPACT_ATOMS: atom_id res chain seq x y z
N MET A 1 27.22 54.45 -1.08
CA MET A 1 27.00 53.90 -2.44
C MET A 1 27.97 52.74 -2.66
N LYS A 2 27.47 51.65 -3.28
CA LYS A 2 28.11 50.36 -3.60
C LYS A 2 28.61 49.50 -2.42
N ARG A 3 27.80 48.52 -2.04
CA ARG A 3 28.26 47.21 -1.57
C ARG A 3 27.64 46.13 -2.44
N ILE A 4 28.52 45.25 -2.90
CA ILE A 4 28.32 44.12 -3.80
C ILE A 4 27.85 42.95 -2.94
N LEU A 5 26.68 42.38 -3.23
CA LEU A 5 26.32 41.05 -2.73
C LEU A 5 26.87 40.02 -3.71
N LYS A 6 27.77 39.16 -3.23
CA LYS A 6 28.23 37.97 -3.93
C LYS A 6 27.30 36.82 -3.53
N ALA A 7 26.43 36.41 -4.45
CA ALA A 7 25.64 35.20 -4.31
C ALA A 7 26.49 33.99 -4.73
N ILE A 8 26.60 32.99 -3.86
CA ILE A 8 26.99 31.62 -4.22
C ILE A 8 25.77 30.78 -3.88
N GLY A 9 25.13 30.22 -4.90
CA GLY A 9 23.94 29.39 -4.73
C GLY A 9 24.31 27.94 -4.47
N VAL A 10 23.57 27.29 -3.56
CA VAL A 10 23.25 25.87 -3.60
C VAL A 10 21.80 25.70 -3.10
N SER A 11 20.97 25.11 -3.97
CA SER A 11 19.71 24.39 -3.73
C SER A 11 18.74 24.85 -2.63
N GLY A 12 17.58 25.36 -3.06
CA GLY A 12 16.27 25.12 -2.43
C GLY A 12 15.96 25.83 -1.10
N SER A 13 15.18 26.90 -1.19
CA SER A 13 14.46 27.64 -0.13
C SER A 13 15.12 28.94 0.33
N LEU A 14 14.53 30.07 -0.06
CA LEU A 14 14.91 31.43 0.33
C LEU A 14 14.12 31.83 1.59
N LEU A 15 14.78 31.92 2.75
CA LEU A 15 14.20 32.51 3.96
C LEU A 15 14.44 34.02 3.94
N VAL A 16 13.39 34.81 3.78
CA VAL A 16 13.45 36.28 3.92
C VAL A 16 12.83 36.66 5.27
N VAL A 17 13.67 37.02 6.24
CA VAL A 17 13.23 37.61 7.51
C VAL A 17 13.26 39.13 7.37
N LEU A 18 12.08 39.77 7.37
CA LEU A 18 11.98 41.23 7.48
C LEU A 18 11.79 41.60 8.95
N THR A 19 12.83 42.17 9.56
CA THR A 19 12.73 42.79 10.89
C THR A 19 12.47 44.29 10.71
N ALA A 20 11.30 44.78 11.10
CA ALA A 20 11.05 46.20 11.24
C ALA A 20 11.33 46.62 12.69
N CYS A 21 12.23 47.60 12.90
CA CYS A 21 12.34 48.30 14.18
C CYS A 21 11.31 49.43 14.21
N SER A 22 10.42 49.41 15.22
CA SER A 22 9.63 50.57 15.62
C SER A 22 10.30 51.20 16.84
N THR A 23 10.59 52.50 16.76
CA THR A 23 10.86 53.33 17.94
C THR A 23 9.51 53.70 18.55
N ASP A 24 9.11 52.97 19.59
CA ASP A 24 8.37 53.42 20.78
C ASP A 24 7.60 52.22 21.38
N GLY A 25 7.62 52.13 22.70
CA GLY A 25 7.30 50.91 23.46
C GLY A 25 5.87 50.38 23.37
N GLU A 26 5.76 49.10 23.78
CA GLU A 26 4.58 48.21 23.94
C GLU A 26 4.22 47.24 22.79
N LYS A 27 4.61 45.97 23.03
CA LYS A 27 4.06 44.64 22.63
C LYS A 27 3.35 44.47 21.27
N VAL A 28 3.78 43.46 20.49
CA VAL A 28 3.11 42.16 20.17
C VAL A 28 3.96 41.42 19.11
N GLN A 29 4.39 40.18 19.36
CA GLN A 29 4.97 39.29 18.35
C GLN A 29 3.85 38.42 17.74
N GLU A 30 3.54 38.62 16.46
CA GLU A 30 2.77 37.67 15.66
C GLU A 30 3.63 37.25 14.46
N THR A 31 3.96 35.96 14.38
CA THR A 31 4.70 35.36 13.26
C THR A 31 3.71 34.75 12.29
N ILE A 32 3.51 35.36 11.12
CA ILE A 32 2.73 34.76 10.03
C ILE A 32 3.72 34.09 9.06
N THR A 33 3.62 32.77 8.95
CA THR A 33 4.38 31.96 7.98
C THR A 33 3.46 31.68 6.79
N GLN A 34 3.81 32.14 5.59
CA GLN A 34 3.10 31.76 4.37
C GLN A 34 4.10 31.16 3.37
N ILE A 35 3.93 29.87 3.07
CA ILE A 35 4.67 29.11 2.07
C ILE A 35 3.99 29.37 0.71
N VAL A 36 4.74 29.80 -0.29
CA VAL A 36 4.27 29.85 -1.68
C VAL A 36 5.18 28.94 -2.50
N GLU A 37 4.66 27.76 -2.87
CA GLU A 37 5.26 26.88 -3.86
C GLU A 37 4.91 27.41 -5.26
N GLY A 38 5.93 27.60 -6.10
CA GLY A 38 5.77 27.99 -7.50
C GLY A 38 6.43 26.97 -8.41
N GLU A 39 5.60 26.25 -9.18
CA GLU A 39 5.99 25.25 -10.16
C GLU A 39 6.83 25.84 -11.32
N SER A 40 7.84 25.08 -11.73
CA SER A 40 8.70 25.39 -12.87
C SER A 40 8.11 24.82 -14.17
N SER A 41 7.85 25.68 -15.14
CA SER A 41 7.64 25.30 -16.54
C SER A 41 8.43 26.26 -17.42
N THR A 42 9.45 25.75 -18.11
CA THR A 42 10.16 26.49 -19.15
C THR A 42 10.22 25.66 -20.44
N GLN A 43 9.79 26.27 -21.53
CA GLN A 43 10.07 25.85 -22.91
C GLN A 43 10.73 27.05 -23.63
N PRO A 44 11.72 26.83 -24.52
CA PRO A 44 12.56 27.90 -25.05
C PRO A 44 12.08 28.36 -26.45
N THR A 45 12.38 29.61 -26.79
CA THR A 45 12.46 30.06 -28.19
C THR A 45 13.72 30.91 -28.40
N ASP A 46 14.53 30.45 -29.34
CA ASP A 46 15.71 31.09 -29.93
C ASP A 46 15.37 32.43 -30.64
N ASP A 47 16.28 33.41 -30.58
CA ASP A 47 16.97 33.97 -31.77
C ASP A 47 18.06 34.99 -31.34
N PRO A 48 19.28 34.99 -31.94
CA PRO A 48 20.44 35.76 -31.49
C PRO A 48 20.80 36.95 -32.39
N SER A 49 21.50 37.94 -31.82
CA SER A 49 22.47 38.78 -32.56
C SER A 49 23.44 39.43 -31.56
N ASN A 50 24.63 38.84 -31.40
CA ASN A 50 25.89 39.16 -32.08
C ASN A 50 26.62 40.34 -31.42
N GLU A 51 27.64 40.04 -30.60
CA GLU A 51 29.08 40.24 -30.89
C GLU A 51 29.56 41.66 -30.58
N ALA A 52 30.75 41.94 -30.05
CA ALA A 52 31.85 41.15 -29.51
C ALA A 52 32.84 42.15 -28.86
N ASN A 53 33.81 41.57 -28.13
CA ASN A 53 35.19 42.04 -27.94
C ASN A 53 35.50 43.15 -26.91
N VAL A 54 36.25 42.86 -25.83
CA VAL A 54 37.74 42.70 -25.71
C VAL A 54 38.38 44.09 -25.50
N VAL A 55 39.32 44.39 -24.60
CA VAL A 55 40.14 43.69 -23.59
C VAL A 55 40.85 44.77 -22.75
N THR A 56 41.23 44.40 -21.51
CA THR A 56 42.26 44.92 -20.58
C THR A 56 42.86 46.33 -20.70
N GLU A 57 43.10 46.99 -19.56
CA GLU A 57 44.46 47.16 -19.00
C GLU A 57 44.43 47.74 -17.57
N ALA A 58 45.45 47.36 -16.80
CA ALA A 58 45.73 47.82 -15.44
C ALA A 58 46.57 49.10 -15.47
N ASN A 59 46.47 49.96 -14.44
CA ASN A 59 47.65 50.64 -13.93
C ASN A 59 47.47 51.16 -12.49
N VAL A 60 48.57 51.05 -11.74
CA VAL A 60 48.83 51.53 -10.37
C VAL A 60 49.45 52.91 -10.44
N VAL A 61 49.14 53.84 -9.52
CA VAL A 61 50.10 54.82 -8.94
C VAL A 61 49.63 55.29 -7.54
N GLU A 62 50.55 55.29 -6.58
CA GLU A 62 50.47 55.87 -5.22
C GLU A 62 50.72 57.39 -5.18
N GLU A 63 50.48 57.99 -3.99
CA GLU A 63 51.24 59.06 -3.27
C GLU A 63 50.25 60.07 -2.60
N VAL A 64 50.13 60.12 -1.25
CA VAL A 64 50.89 60.92 -0.23
C VAL A 64 50.58 62.44 -0.38
N SER A 65 50.34 63.32 0.58
CA SER A 65 50.33 63.47 2.06
C SER A 65 49.56 64.78 2.38
N ASP A 66 49.13 65.04 3.62
CA ASP A 66 49.77 66.02 4.54
C ASP A 66 48.88 66.35 5.75
N SER A 67 49.58 66.75 6.80
CA SER A 67 49.27 66.94 8.22
C SER A 67 48.87 68.37 8.58
N GLU A 68 48.21 68.57 9.73
CA GLU A 68 48.34 69.80 10.51
C GLU A 68 48.00 69.57 12.01
N GLU A 69 48.90 70.02 12.89
CA GLU A 69 48.81 70.01 14.35
C GLU A 69 48.03 71.22 14.90
N THR A 70 47.46 71.09 16.11
CA THR A 70 47.42 72.20 17.08
C THR A 70 47.54 71.71 18.53
N SER A 71 48.49 72.32 19.26
CA SER A 71 48.74 72.19 20.70
C SER A 71 47.91 73.20 21.51
N ALA A 72 47.47 72.84 22.73
CA ALA A 72 47.13 73.81 23.77
C ALA A 72 47.21 73.25 25.21
N VAL A 73 48.18 73.83 25.94
CA VAL A 73 48.16 74.28 27.35
C VAL A 73 48.06 73.27 28.50
N VAL A 74 49.12 73.30 29.32
CA VAL A 74 49.30 72.68 30.64
C VAL A 74 48.81 73.65 31.72
N GLU A 75 47.95 73.18 32.62
CA GLU A 75 47.78 73.74 33.98
C GLU A 75 48.02 72.62 35.01
N GLU A 76 48.82 72.91 36.03
CA GLU A 76 49.19 71.97 37.07
C GLU A 76 48.33 72.08 38.34
N ASN A 77 47.97 70.89 38.87
CA ASN A 77 47.81 70.48 40.28
C ASN A 77 46.56 70.96 41.06
N PRO A 78 46.04 70.20 42.08
CA PRO A 78 46.71 69.13 42.83
C PRO A 78 45.88 67.85 43.20
N SER A 79 46.61 66.89 43.78
CA SER A 79 46.19 65.73 44.59
C SER A 79 45.46 64.58 43.90
N GLU A 80 46.25 63.67 43.33
CA GLU A 80 45.89 62.25 43.33
C GLU A 80 45.78 61.79 44.79
N SER A 81 44.55 61.60 45.25
CA SER A 81 44.30 60.60 46.29
C SER A 81 44.72 59.25 45.69
N GLU A 82 45.76 58.62 46.23
CA GLU A 82 46.01 57.20 45.99
C GLU A 82 44.75 56.45 46.43
N GLN A 83 43.87 56.13 45.48
CA GLN A 83 42.90 55.07 45.67
C GLN A 83 43.72 53.80 45.79
N GLU A 84 43.77 53.24 47.00
CA GLU A 84 44.24 51.90 47.24
C GLU A 84 43.39 50.96 46.38
N VAL A 85 43.91 50.60 45.20
CA VAL A 85 43.33 49.58 44.33
C VAL A 85 43.49 48.27 45.09
N THR A 86 42.50 47.95 45.91
CA THR A 86 42.35 46.60 46.45
C THR A 86 42.13 45.71 45.24
N ALA A 87 43.17 45.00 44.84
CA ALA A 87 43.06 43.97 43.81
C ALA A 87 42.06 42.94 44.34
N VAL A 88 40.85 42.95 43.79
CA VAL A 88 39.90 41.88 43.99
C VAL A 88 40.54 40.61 43.41
N SER A 89 40.62 39.56 44.22
CA SER A 89 41.14 38.28 43.76
C SER A 89 40.21 37.73 42.68
N ASN A 90 40.77 37.32 41.54
CA ASN A 90 40.02 36.64 40.48
C ASN A 90 39.23 35.45 41.04
N GLN A 91 37.96 35.33 40.65
CA GLN A 91 37.12 34.20 40.97
C GLN A 91 37.03 33.25 39.77
N ALA A 92 37.14 31.94 40.02
CA ALA A 92 36.97 30.96 38.95
C ALA A 92 35.53 30.99 38.43
N PRO A 93 35.31 30.70 37.13
CA PRO A 93 33.98 30.71 36.54
C PRO A 93 33.08 29.65 37.18
N THR A 94 31.77 29.87 37.13
CA THR A 94 30.78 28.83 37.42
C THR A 94 30.49 28.06 36.14
N VAL A 95 30.44 26.72 36.22
CA VAL A 95 30.25 25.86 35.05
C VAL A 95 29.21 24.79 35.30
N SER A 96 28.51 24.38 34.25
CA SER A 96 27.68 23.18 34.24
C SER A 96 27.90 22.41 32.94
N ALA A 97 28.10 21.10 33.06
CA ALA A 97 28.19 20.18 31.92
C ALA A 97 26.81 19.74 31.40
N GLY A 98 25.73 20.25 31.99
CA GLY A 98 24.35 19.86 31.67
C GLY A 98 23.88 18.61 32.42
N ILE A 99 22.75 18.06 32.00
CA ILE A 99 22.15 16.88 32.61
C ILE A 99 22.67 15.58 31.98
N ASN A 100 22.75 14.51 32.77
CA ASN A 100 23.11 13.18 32.29
C ASN A 100 22.20 12.74 31.12
N GLN A 101 22.79 12.03 30.17
CA GLN A 101 22.12 11.57 28.95
C GLN A 101 22.12 10.05 28.86
N THR A 102 21.16 9.51 28.11
CA THR A 102 21.16 8.11 27.68
C THR A 102 20.98 8.08 26.18
N VAL A 103 21.80 7.29 25.48
CA VAL A 103 21.81 7.19 24.02
C VAL A 103 22.05 5.74 23.61
N LYS A 104 21.49 5.31 22.48
CA LYS A 104 21.78 3.97 21.92
C LYS A 104 23.19 3.94 21.33
N VAL A 105 23.82 2.77 21.35
CA VAL A 105 25.15 2.56 20.76
C VAL A 105 25.20 3.05 19.30
N ASN A 106 26.30 3.71 18.92
CA ASN A 106 26.50 4.38 17.63
C ASN A 106 25.55 5.54 17.31
N ARG A 107 24.70 5.97 18.25
CA ARG A 107 23.88 7.18 18.09
C ARG A 107 24.56 8.36 18.77
N SER A 108 24.35 9.54 18.19
CA SER A 108 24.97 10.76 18.66
C SER A 108 24.08 11.50 19.66
N VAL A 109 24.69 12.14 20.65
CA VAL A 109 24.02 13.09 21.54
C VAL A 109 24.76 14.42 21.52
N THR A 110 24.02 15.53 21.54
CA THR A 110 24.60 16.87 21.66
C THR A 110 24.57 17.30 23.11
N LEU A 111 25.75 17.50 23.69
CA LEU A 111 25.96 18.03 25.02
C LEU A 111 26.21 19.52 24.94
N VAL A 112 25.61 20.28 25.86
CA VAL A 112 25.76 21.74 25.93
C VAL A 112 26.21 22.11 27.33
N GLY A 113 27.41 22.68 27.40
CA GLY A 113 28.00 23.20 28.61
C GLY A 113 27.72 24.70 28.73
N THR A 114 27.49 25.16 29.95
CA THR A 114 27.33 26.58 30.26
C THR A 114 28.43 27.03 31.21
N ALA A 115 28.95 28.23 31.00
CA ALA A 115 29.90 28.87 31.90
C ALA A 115 29.54 30.35 32.07
N ASP A 116 29.67 30.85 33.29
CA ASP A 116 29.45 32.25 33.65
C ASP A 116 30.56 32.70 34.59
N ASP A 117 31.07 33.91 34.35
CA ASP A 117 32.14 34.53 35.12
C ASP A 117 31.64 35.86 35.67
N SER A 118 31.66 36.00 36.99
CA SER A 118 31.05 37.11 37.71
C SER A 118 31.90 38.38 37.73
N ASP A 119 33.20 38.25 37.55
CA ASP A 119 34.21 39.31 37.59
C ASP A 119 35.00 39.43 36.28
N GLY A 120 34.78 38.55 35.31
CA GLY A 120 35.48 38.56 34.03
C GLY A 120 34.67 38.05 32.82
N SER A 121 35.35 37.30 31.95
CA SER A 121 34.82 36.70 30.74
C SER A 121 35.50 35.37 30.44
N ILE A 122 34.74 34.41 29.94
CA ILE A 122 35.27 33.11 29.53
C ILE A 122 36.08 33.22 28.23
N VAL A 123 37.31 32.69 28.22
CA VAL A 123 38.21 32.72 27.06
C VAL A 123 38.44 31.35 26.40
N SER A 124 38.15 30.24 27.08
CA SER A 124 38.24 28.91 26.47
C SER A 124 37.34 27.87 27.12
N TYR A 125 37.01 26.84 26.34
CA TYR A 125 36.22 25.68 26.75
C TYR A 125 36.96 24.39 26.40
N GLN A 126 36.79 23.34 27.19
CA GLN A 126 37.27 21.99 26.86
C GLN A 126 36.28 20.93 27.34
N TRP A 127 36.03 19.94 26.49
CA TRP A 127 35.38 18.68 26.82
C TRP A 127 36.39 17.54 26.80
N LYS A 128 36.41 16.71 27.83
CA LYS A 128 37.30 15.54 27.93
C LYS A 128 36.58 14.29 28.41
N GLU A 129 37.04 13.13 27.96
CA GLU A 129 36.77 11.85 28.61
C GLU A 129 38.09 11.30 29.17
N GLY A 130 38.20 11.25 30.51
CA GLY A 130 39.49 11.02 31.16
C GLY A 130 40.53 12.07 30.75
N THR A 131 41.56 11.64 30.01
CA THR A 131 42.61 12.53 29.49
C THR A 131 42.41 12.94 28.03
N GLU A 132 41.49 12.30 27.32
CA GLU A 132 41.26 12.55 25.90
C GLU A 132 40.46 13.84 25.70
N LEU A 133 40.91 14.70 24.77
CA LEU A 133 40.21 15.93 24.40
C LEU A 133 39.21 15.65 23.29
N LEU A 134 37.92 15.86 23.57
CA LEU A 134 36.82 15.60 22.65
C LEU A 134 36.37 16.86 21.89
N GLY A 135 36.50 18.05 22.52
CA GLY A 135 36.08 19.30 21.90
C GLY A 135 36.50 20.54 22.68
N GLN A 136 36.44 21.70 22.02
CA GLN A 136 36.82 23.01 22.60
C GLN A 136 35.73 24.08 22.40
N SER A 137 34.50 23.63 22.18
CA SER A 137 33.30 24.45 22.02
C SER A 137 32.38 24.23 23.23
N PRO A 138 31.52 25.20 23.60
CA PRO A 138 30.48 24.98 24.61
C PRO A 138 29.51 23.85 24.22
N SER A 139 29.42 23.49 22.93
CA SER A 139 28.63 22.36 22.44
C SER A 139 29.54 21.24 21.92
N LEU A 140 29.23 19.98 22.27
CA LEU A 140 29.91 18.77 21.83
C LEU A 140 28.89 17.75 21.28
N THR A 141 29.14 17.22 20.09
CA THR A 141 28.45 16.01 19.60
C THR A 141 29.28 14.79 19.98
N PHE A 142 28.71 13.91 20.80
CA PHE A 142 29.36 12.69 21.27
C PHE A 142 28.68 11.45 20.69
N THR A 143 29.48 10.48 20.25
CA THR A 143 29.05 9.16 19.74
C THR A 143 30.03 8.12 20.27
N SER A 144 29.53 6.94 20.66
CA SER A 144 30.36 5.82 21.11
C SER A 144 29.82 4.51 20.57
N ASP A 145 30.72 3.60 20.21
CA ASP A 145 30.42 2.20 19.86
C ASP A 145 30.57 1.26 21.07
N GLU A 146 31.07 1.77 22.20
CA GLU A 146 31.19 1.04 23.47
C GLU A 146 29.95 1.29 24.35
N MET A 147 29.34 0.20 24.84
CA MET A 147 28.25 0.29 25.80
C MET A 147 28.76 0.58 27.21
N GLY A 148 27.97 1.31 27.99
CA GLY A 148 28.28 1.60 29.39
C GLY A 148 28.20 3.08 29.72
N SER A 149 28.82 3.47 30.83
CA SER A 149 28.81 4.83 31.36
C SER A 149 30.07 5.57 30.94
N HIS A 150 29.91 6.63 30.14
CA HIS A 150 30.96 7.57 29.74
C HIS A 150 30.87 8.84 30.58
N THR A 151 31.94 9.20 31.28
CA THR A 151 31.98 10.43 32.10
C THR A 151 32.77 11.49 31.36
N LEU A 152 32.07 12.53 30.91
CA LEU A 152 32.64 13.63 30.15
C LEU A 152 32.75 14.86 31.04
N THR A 153 33.94 15.45 31.11
CA THR A 153 34.21 16.65 31.89
C THR A 153 34.22 17.88 30.98
N PHE A 154 33.34 18.84 31.28
CA PHE A 154 33.36 20.18 30.70
C PHE A 154 34.16 21.11 31.60
N SER A 155 35.02 21.93 31.01
CA SER A 155 35.80 22.94 31.72
C SER A 155 35.84 24.26 30.97
N ALA A 156 35.88 25.35 31.71
CA ALA A 156 36.01 26.71 31.19
C ALA A 156 37.16 27.43 31.90
N THR A 157 37.84 28.33 31.17
CA THR A 157 38.90 29.20 31.70
C THR A 157 38.51 30.65 31.47
N ASP A 158 38.66 31.49 32.50
CA ASP A 158 38.42 32.94 32.42
C ASP A 158 39.61 33.72 31.82
N ASN A 159 39.42 35.03 31.62
CA ASN A 159 40.42 35.93 31.05
C ASN A 159 41.63 36.20 31.96
N GLU A 160 41.62 35.75 33.21
CA GLU A 160 42.72 35.86 34.17
C GLU A 160 43.38 34.51 34.47
N GLY A 161 42.90 33.44 33.83
CA GLY A 161 43.46 32.10 33.84
C GLY A 161 42.93 31.16 34.91
N ALA A 162 41.91 31.53 35.72
CA ALA A 162 41.29 30.57 36.61
C ALA A 162 40.33 29.64 35.86
N THR A 163 40.15 28.44 36.40
CA THR A 163 39.46 27.34 35.73
C THR A 163 38.45 26.68 36.65
N ALA A 164 37.33 26.24 36.08
CA ALA A 164 36.37 25.38 36.75
C ALA A 164 35.92 24.27 35.81
N SER A 165 35.44 23.17 36.39
CA SER A 165 34.96 22.01 35.65
C SER A 165 33.73 21.40 36.29
N ASP A 166 32.85 20.84 35.46
CA ASP A 166 31.74 19.98 35.86
C ASP A 166 31.72 18.74 34.96
N SER A 167 31.01 17.69 35.34
CA SER A 167 30.95 16.44 34.56
C SER A 167 29.52 15.98 34.29
N VAL A 168 29.32 15.42 33.10
CA VAL A 168 28.08 14.79 32.66
C VAL A 168 28.36 13.33 32.36
N THR A 169 27.40 12.47 32.72
CA THR A 169 27.45 11.05 32.37
C THR A 169 26.57 10.79 31.16
N VAL A 170 27.15 10.20 30.11
CA VAL A 170 26.42 9.65 28.96
C VAL A 170 26.38 8.14 29.12
N THR A 171 25.18 7.58 29.31
CA THR A 171 24.98 6.12 29.37
C THR A 171 24.63 5.60 27.98
N VAL A 172 25.50 4.78 27.41
CA VAL A 172 25.34 4.15 26.10
C VAL A 172 24.73 2.77 26.29
N VAL A 173 23.54 2.55 25.74
CA VAL A 173 22.77 1.30 25.87
C VAL A 173 22.64 0.59 24.52
N ALA A 174 22.40 -0.73 24.56
CA ALA A 174 22.04 -1.47 23.35
C ALA A 174 20.67 -1.04 22.82
N ASN A 175 20.50 -1.09 21.50
CA ASN A 175 19.17 -1.08 20.90
C ASN A 175 18.47 -2.43 21.13
N GLN A 176 17.16 -2.42 21.36
CA GLN A 176 16.36 -3.65 21.41
C GLN A 176 15.62 -3.83 20.09
N ALA A 177 15.70 -5.03 19.51
CA ALA A 177 14.97 -5.32 18.29
C ALA A 177 13.45 -5.20 18.52
N PRO A 178 12.68 -4.76 17.50
CA PRO A 178 11.24 -4.68 17.62
C PRO A 178 10.63 -6.08 17.75
N VAL A 179 9.33 -6.15 18.04
CA VAL A 179 8.52 -7.37 17.98
C VAL A 179 7.57 -7.27 16.79
N ALA A 180 7.79 -8.12 15.79
CA ALA A 180 6.88 -8.32 14.67
C ALA A 180 5.73 -9.26 15.05
N ASN A 181 4.56 -9.04 14.47
CA ASN A 181 3.41 -9.94 14.55
C ASN A 181 2.69 -9.93 13.19
N ALA A 182 2.72 -11.05 12.48
CA ALA A 182 2.15 -11.23 11.15
C ALA A 182 0.61 -11.43 11.17
N GLY A 183 0.01 -11.54 12.35
CA GLY A 183 -1.41 -11.78 12.53
C GLY A 183 -1.72 -13.26 12.79
N GLN A 184 -2.99 -13.64 12.63
CA GLN A 184 -3.41 -15.02 12.75
C GLN A 184 -3.34 -15.71 11.39
N ASP A 185 -3.16 -17.03 11.41
CA ASP A 185 -3.29 -17.86 10.21
C ASP A 185 -4.67 -17.68 9.57
N GLU A 186 -4.70 -17.66 8.25
CA GLU A 186 -5.91 -17.43 7.46
C GLU A 186 -6.24 -18.63 6.58
N SER A 187 -7.50 -18.74 6.19
CA SER A 187 -7.96 -19.72 5.21
C SER A 187 -8.76 -19.03 4.11
N VAL A 188 -8.44 -19.34 2.86
CA VAL A 188 -9.04 -18.70 1.69
C VAL A 188 -9.18 -19.72 0.57
N THR A 189 -10.11 -19.49 -0.36
CA THR A 189 -10.19 -20.28 -1.58
C THR A 189 -9.11 -19.83 -2.55
N VAL A 190 -8.53 -20.76 -3.31
CA VAL A 190 -7.57 -20.41 -4.37
C VAL A 190 -8.17 -19.35 -5.32
N ASN A 191 -7.34 -18.39 -5.73
CA ASN A 191 -7.70 -17.20 -6.53
C ASN A 191 -8.59 -16.14 -5.85
N GLU A 192 -8.99 -16.32 -4.60
CA GLU A 192 -9.62 -15.26 -3.80
C GLU A 192 -8.59 -14.43 -3.02
N SER A 193 -8.91 -13.17 -2.75
CA SER A 193 -8.02 -12.29 -1.99
C SER A 193 -8.27 -12.39 -0.49
N VAL A 194 -7.19 -12.47 0.29
CA VAL A 194 -7.19 -12.29 1.75
C VAL A 194 -6.39 -11.04 2.14
N THR A 195 -6.87 -10.33 3.17
CA THR A 195 -6.16 -9.16 3.72
C THR A 195 -5.45 -9.55 5.00
N LEU A 196 -4.13 -9.59 4.97
CA LEU A 196 -3.28 -9.84 6.13
C LEU A 196 -2.94 -8.52 6.81
N ARG A 197 -2.99 -8.51 8.15
CA ARG A 197 -2.78 -7.31 8.97
C ARG A 197 -1.66 -7.55 9.97
N GLY A 198 -0.48 -7.12 9.59
CA GLY A 198 0.71 -7.14 10.43
C GLY A 198 0.74 -5.98 11.41
N THR A 199 1.46 -6.17 12.51
CA THR A 199 1.80 -5.12 13.48
C THR A 199 3.26 -5.24 13.90
N GLY A 200 3.80 -4.12 14.38
CA GLY A 200 5.13 -4.03 14.96
C GLY A 200 5.08 -3.20 16.24
N SER A 201 5.86 -3.59 17.24
CA SER A 201 6.03 -2.81 18.47
C SER A 201 7.50 -2.73 18.86
N ASP A 202 7.90 -1.59 19.38
CA ASP A 202 9.25 -1.36 19.87
C ASP A 202 9.17 -0.68 21.25
N THR A 203 9.97 -1.17 22.19
CA THR A 203 9.95 -0.71 23.59
C THR A 203 10.89 0.45 23.86
N ASP A 204 11.86 0.70 23.00
CA ASP A 204 12.84 1.78 23.17
C ASP A 204 12.98 2.69 21.94
N GLY A 205 12.11 2.53 20.95
CA GLY A 205 12.11 3.32 19.71
C GLY A 205 10.76 3.30 18.98
N SER A 206 10.80 3.35 17.66
CA SER A 206 9.63 3.36 16.78
C SER A 206 9.86 2.54 15.53
N ILE A 207 8.78 1.94 15.01
CA ILE A 207 8.83 1.17 13.76
C ILE A 207 8.92 2.11 12.55
N VAL A 208 9.86 1.84 11.65
CA VAL A 208 10.07 2.64 10.42
C VAL A 208 9.75 1.89 9.13
N SER A 209 9.72 0.55 9.13
CA SER A 209 9.37 -0.22 7.93
C SER A 209 8.73 -1.58 8.21
N TYR A 210 7.97 -2.05 7.23
CA TYR A 210 7.38 -3.38 7.14
C TYR A 210 7.80 -4.02 5.82
N LEU A 211 8.00 -5.33 5.81
CA LEU A 211 8.31 -6.09 4.59
C LEU A 211 7.65 -7.47 4.66
N TRP A 212 6.78 -7.76 3.70
CA TRP A 212 6.16 -9.07 3.52
C TRP A 212 6.87 -9.87 2.44
N GLN A 213 7.16 -11.14 2.71
CA GLN A 213 7.80 -12.06 1.76
C GLN A 213 7.17 -13.45 1.79
N GLU A 214 7.20 -14.13 0.64
CA GLU A 214 6.99 -15.59 0.53
C GLU A 214 8.28 -16.21 -0.03
N GLY A 215 9.01 -16.95 0.79
CA GLY A 215 10.39 -17.32 0.49
C GLY A 215 11.27 -16.08 0.29
N SER A 216 11.86 -15.93 -0.90
CA SER A 216 12.67 -14.76 -1.26
C SER A 216 11.90 -13.67 -2.03
N ALA A 217 10.63 -13.91 -2.36
CA ALA A 217 9.84 -12.98 -3.15
C ALA A 217 9.22 -11.90 -2.26
N THR A 218 9.46 -10.63 -2.57
CA THR A 218 8.80 -9.50 -1.90
C THR A 218 7.36 -9.35 -2.37
N LEU A 219 6.43 -9.30 -1.41
CA LEU A 219 4.99 -9.16 -1.65
C LEU A 219 4.47 -7.75 -1.37
N GLY A 220 5.05 -7.04 -0.40
CA GLY A 220 4.66 -5.67 -0.07
C GLY A 220 5.44 -5.07 1.09
N GLU A 221 5.37 -3.73 1.25
CA GLU A 221 6.17 -2.97 2.23
C GLU A 221 5.31 -2.18 3.23
N LEU A 222 4.01 -2.52 3.32
CA LEU A 222 3.07 -1.91 4.25
C LEU A 222 2.67 -2.90 5.34
N ALA A 223 2.19 -2.39 6.47
CA ALA A 223 1.68 -3.24 7.56
C ALA A 223 0.51 -4.13 7.12
N THR A 224 -0.30 -3.69 6.16
CA THR A 224 -1.40 -4.48 5.57
C THR A 224 -1.00 -4.99 4.18
N LEU A 225 -1.26 -6.27 3.91
CA LEU A 225 -1.00 -6.92 2.62
C LEU A 225 -2.30 -7.52 2.06
N SER A 226 -2.58 -7.31 0.77
CA SER A 226 -3.58 -8.07 0.03
C SER A 226 -2.89 -9.21 -0.71
N TYR A 227 -3.24 -10.45 -0.39
CA TYR A 227 -2.60 -11.65 -0.92
C TYR A 227 -3.62 -12.54 -1.65
N VAL A 228 -3.22 -13.11 -2.79
CA VAL A 228 -4.06 -14.02 -3.60
C VAL A 228 -3.25 -15.29 -3.89
N PRO A 229 -3.50 -16.40 -3.18
CA PRO A 229 -2.85 -17.67 -3.48
C PRO A 229 -3.40 -18.25 -4.78
N THR A 230 -2.51 -18.76 -5.64
CA THR A 230 -2.86 -19.35 -6.96
C THR A 230 -2.72 -20.86 -7.01
N VAL A 231 -2.21 -21.46 -5.94
CA VAL A 231 -2.02 -22.90 -5.78
C VAL A 231 -2.68 -23.32 -4.47
N VAL A 232 -3.14 -24.57 -4.41
CA VAL A 232 -3.74 -25.15 -3.21
C VAL A 232 -2.63 -25.54 -2.23
N GLY A 233 -2.86 -25.33 -0.95
CA GLY A 233 -1.97 -25.73 0.13
C GLY A 233 -1.64 -24.60 1.09
N ASN A 234 -0.59 -24.80 1.88
CA ASN A 234 -0.17 -23.83 2.87
C ASN A 234 0.88 -22.89 2.27
N HIS A 235 0.59 -21.59 2.31
CA HIS A 235 1.51 -20.53 1.95
C HIS A 235 2.03 -19.89 3.23
N THR A 236 3.33 -19.97 3.47
CA THR A 236 3.97 -19.37 4.65
C THR A 236 4.58 -18.03 4.25
N LEU A 237 4.01 -16.95 4.80
CA LEU A 237 4.43 -15.59 4.54
C LEU A 237 5.14 -15.05 5.78
N SER A 238 6.29 -14.41 5.59
CA SER A 238 7.02 -13.73 6.66
C SER A 238 6.77 -12.22 6.60
N LEU A 239 6.45 -11.65 7.75
CA LEU A 239 6.51 -10.21 8.00
C LEU A 239 7.81 -9.89 8.72
N THR A 240 8.63 -9.00 8.15
CA THR A 240 9.78 -8.39 8.81
C THR A 240 9.46 -6.93 9.17
N VAL A 241 9.79 -6.52 10.38
CA VAL A 241 9.60 -5.17 10.91
C VAL A 241 10.96 -4.61 11.31
N THR A 242 11.25 -3.34 10.97
CA THR A 242 12.51 -2.65 11.33
C THR A 242 12.23 -1.40 12.16
N ASP A 243 13.05 -1.15 13.18
CA ASP A 243 12.99 0.05 14.03
C ASP A 243 13.84 1.23 13.51
N ASP A 244 13.75 2.38 14.17
CA ASP A 244 14.46 3.62 13.83
C ASP A 244 15.98 3.56 14.07
N ASP A 245 16.45 2.52 14.75
CA ASP A 245 17.86 2.23 14.97
C ASP A 245 18.42 1.15 14.05
N GLY A 246 17.58 0.59 13.18
CA GLY A 246 17.92 -0.37 12.13
C GLY A 246 17.92 -1.82 12.56
N ALA A 247 17.50 -2.16 13.78
CA ALA A 247 17.28 -3.56 14.15
C ALA A 247 15.93 -4.05 13.63
N SER A 248 15.84 -5.35 13.38
CA SER A 248 14.65 -5.96 12.82
C SER A 248 14.31 -7.29 13.48
N SER A 249 13.04 -7.66 13.37
CA SER A 249 12.53 -8.98 13.72
C SER A 249 11.48 -9.42 12.72
N SER A 250 11.16 -10.71 12.73
CA SER A 250 10.19 -11.30 11.83
C SER A 250 9.23 -12.23 12.55
N ASP A 251 8.03 -12.34 11.99
CA ASP A 251 7.01 -13.30 12.38
C ASP A 251 6.39 -13.91 11.11
N GLU A 252 5.76 -15.08 11.23
CA GLU A 252 5.17 -15.80 10.11
C GLU A 252 3.66 -15.95 10.26
N VAL A 253 2.97 -15.95 9.12
CA VAL A 253 1.55 -16.29 9.02
C VAL A 253 1.37 -17.35 7.94
N VAL A 254 0.51 -18.33 8.20
CA VAL A 254 0.14 -19.34 7.23
C VAL A 254 -1.20 -19.00 6.60
N VAL A 255 -1.23 -18.88 5.28
CA VAL A 255 -2.47 -18.82 4.49
C VAL A 255 -2.73 -20.21 3.92
N THR A 256 -3.78 -20.87 4.41
CA THR A 256 -4.23 -22.16 3.89
C THR A 256 -5.17 -21.92 2.72
N ALA A 257 -4.66 -22.10 1.51
CA ALA A 257 -5.43 -22.06 0.28
C ALA A 257 -6.11 -23.40 0.06
N THR A 258 -7.44 -23.42 0.10
CA THR A 258 -8.22 -24.60 -0.22
C THR A 258 -8.67 -24.56 -1.68
N GLU A 259 -8.83 -25.74 -2.28
CA GLU A 259 -9.56 -25.82 -3.55
C GLU A 259 -10.94 -25.20 -3.35
N VAL A 260 -11.53 -24.73 -4.44
CA VAL A 260 -12.98 -24.58 -4.50
C VAL A 260 -13.54 -25.99 -4.32
N THR A 261 -13.73 -26.44 -3.07
CA THR A 261 -14.57 -27.60 -2.82
C THR A 261 -15.98 -27.10 -3.12
N SER A 262 -16.41 -27.35 -4.34
CA SER A 262 -17.71 -26.99 -4.83
C SER A 262 -18.78 -27.83 -4.12
N SER A 263 -19.01 -27.56 -2.84
CA SER A 263 -20.27 -27.89 -2.18
C SER A 263 -21.46 -27.12 -2.80
N ALA A 264 -21.19 -26.24 -3.77
CA ALA A 264 -22.18 -25.61 -4.65
C ALA A 264 -22.34 -26.30 -6.03
N ASN A 265 -21.49 -27.27 -6.42
CA ASN A 265 -21.63 -28.03 -7.68
C ASN A 265 -22.35 -29.38 -7.50
N SER A 266 -23.19 -29.51 -6.47
CA SER A 266 -24.05 -30.70 -6.40
C SER A 266 -25.27 -30.47 -7.29
N ILE A 267 -25.32 -31.17 -8.41
CA ILE A 267 -26.54 -31.26 -9.22
C ILE A 267 -27.65 -31.88 -8.33
N PRO A 268 -28.78 -31.17 -8.12
CA PRO A 268 -29.86 -31.69 -7.28
C PRO A 268 -30.39 -33.01 -7.84
N THR A 269 -30.58 -34.00 -6.98
CA THR A 269 -31.28 -35.22 -7.40
C THR A 269 -32.78 -34.94 -7.47
N LEU A 270 -33.37 -35.03 -8.67
CA LEU A 270 -34.82 -34.89 -8.82
C LEU A 270 -35.57 -36.07 -8.19
N SER A 271 -36.69 -35.75 -7.53
CA SER A 271 -37.64 -36.77 -7.08
C SER A 271 -38.24 -37.53 -8.26
N SER A 272 -38.64 -38.79 -8.06
CA SER A 272 -39.33 -39.57 -9.10
C SER A 272 -40.61 -38.88 -9.59
N SER A 273 -41.33 -38.16 -8.71
CA SER A 273 -42.51 -37.37 -9.10
C SER A 273 -42.18 -36.20 -10.02
N THR A 274 -41.07 -35.51 -9.79
CA THR A 274 -40.64 -34.39 -10.66
C THR A 274 -40.16 -34.91 -12.02
N LYS A 275 -39.36 -35.98 -12.03
CA LYS A 275 -38.95 -36.65 -13.29
C LYS A 275 -40.19 -37.07 -14.09
N GLN A 276 -41.19 -37.61 -13.40
CA GLN A 276 -42.44 -38.04 -14.04
C GLN A 276 -43.26 -36.86 -14.58
N SER A 277 -43.37 -35.73 -13.88
CA SER A 277 -44.12 -34.56 -14.40
C SER A 277 -43.46 -34.00 -15.66
N TYR A 278 -42.12 -33.91 -15.67
CA TYR A 278 -41.36 -33.47 -16.85
C TYR A 278 -41.57 -34.41 -18.05
N LEU A 279 -41.43 -35.71 -17.83
CA LEU A 279 -41.69 -36.72 -18.88
C LEU A 279 -43.13 -36.66 -19.40
N VAL A 280 -44.12 -36.45 -18.53
CA VAL A 280 -45.53 -36.38 -18.92
C VAL A 280 -45.78 -35.19 -19.82
N ALA A 281 -45.30 -33.99 -19.47
CA ALA A 281 -45.48 -32.79 -20.30
C ALA A 281 -44.89 -32.98 -21.71
N ILE A 282 -43.67 -33.49 -21.80
CA ILE A 282 -42.97 -33.75 -23.07
C ILE A 282 -43.69 -34.85 -23.89
N ASN A 283 -44.00 -35.99 -23.28
CA ASN A 283 -44.61 -37.11 -23.98
C ASN A 283 -46.07 -36.83 -24.37
N GLN A 284 -46.78 -35.99 -23.62
CA GLN A 284 -48.10 -35.51 -24.01
C GLN A 284 -48.02 -34.66 -25.28
N ALA A 285 -47.08 -33.72 -25.36
CA ALA A 285 -46.85 -32.94 -26.58
C ALA A 285 -46.50 -33.84 -27.78
N ARG A 286 -45.63 -34.83 -27.58
CA ARG A 286 -45.22 -35.81 -28.61
C ARG A 286 -46.34 -36.76 -29.06
N SER A 287 -47.34 -37.01 -28.21
CA SER A 287 -48.47 -37.91 -28.51
C SER A 287 -49.50 -37.35 -29.50
N VAL A 288 -49.36 -36.08 -29.90
CA VAL A 288 -50.28 -35.37 -30.78
C VAL A 288 -49.52 -34.82 -31.99
N GLN A 289 -50.16 -34.77 -33.15
CA GLN A 289 -49.60 -34.08 -34.32
C GLN A 289 -49.42 -32.59 -33.99
N GLN A 290 -48.23 -32.05 -34.23
CA GLN A 290 -47.91 -30.64 -33.99
C GLN A 290 -47.69 -29.90 -35.31
N ASN A 291 -48.07 -28.63 -35.33
CA ASN A 291 -47.72 -27.71 -36.41
C ASN A 291 -46.54 -26.84 -35.95
N CYS A 292 -45.34 -27.18 -36.41
CA CYS A 292 -44.10 -26.51 -36.06
C CYS A 292 -43.77 -25.34 -37.00
N GLY A 293 -44.80 -24.65 -37.52
CA GLY A 293 -44.61 -23.44 -38.34
C GLY A 293 -43.79 -23.70 -39.61
N SER A 294 -42.64 -23.02 -39.74
CA SER A 294 -41.75 -23.15 -40.90
C SER A 294 -41.11 -24.53 -41.05
N GLU A 295 -41.02 -25.31 -39.97
CA GLU A 295 -40.53 -26.69 -40.00
C GLU A 295 -41.59 -27.69 -40.48
N GLY A 296 -42.85 -27.25 -40.56
CA GLY A 296 -43.96 -28.04 -41.11
C GLY A 296 -44.75 -28.83 -40.07
N LEU A 297 -45.53 -29.79 -40.58
CA LEU A 297 -46.39 -30.66 -39.77
C LEU A 297 -45.63 -31.92 -39.34
N PHE A 298 -45.55 -32.15 -38.04
CA PHE A 298 -44.95 -33.36 -37.46
C PHE A 298 -46.05 -34.26 -36.92
N ALA A 299 -46.08 -35.51 -37.39
CA ALA A 299 -46.99 -36.52 -36.86
C ALA A 299 -46.70 -36.81 -35.37
N ALA A 300 -47.69 -37.37 -34.67
CA ALA A 300 -47.47 -37.90 -33.34
C ALA A 300 -46.30 -38.91 -33.36
N THR A 301 -45.42 -38.83 -32.37
CA THR A 301 -44.17 -39.57 -32.32
C THR A 301 -44.02 -40.35 -31.01
N SER A 302 -43.07 -41.29 -30.99
CA SER A 302 -42.85 -42.18 -29.85
C SER A 302 -42.43 -41.41 -28.59
N ALA A 303 -42.84 -41.94 -27.44
CA ALA A 303 -42.45 -41.40 -26.15
C ALA A 303 -40.93 -41.53 -25.93
N VAL A 304 -40.34 -40.55 -25.24
CA VAL A 304 -38.95 -40.54 -24.79
C VAL A 304 -38.84 -41.05 -23.35
N ALA A 305 -37.69 -41.62 -23.03
CA ALA A 305 -37.31 -42.04 -21.69
C ALA A 305 -36.46 -40.99 -20.97
N TRP A 306 -36.42 -41.04 -19.64
CA TRP A 306 -35.58 -40.15 -18.83
C TRP A 306 -34.12 -40.62 -18.81
N SER A 307 -33.19 -39.67 -18.79
CA SER A 307 -31.77 -39.89 -18.56
C SER A 307 -31.24 -38.91 -17.50
N ASP A 308 -30.70 -39.44 -16.41
CA ASP A 308 -30.05 -38.61 -15.38
C ASP A 308 -28.79 -37.91 -15.92
N GLN A 309 -28.11 -38.50 -16.91
CA GLN A 309 -26.93 -37.91 -17.53
C GLN A 309 -27.29 -36.67 -18.37
N LEU A 310 -28.37 -36.75 -19.15
CA LEU A 310 -28.88 -35.60 -19.89
C LEU A 310 -29.45 -34.54 -18.96
N TYR A 311 -30.08 -34.96 -17.85
CA TYR A 311 -30.57 -34.02 -16.84
C TYR A 311 -29.41 -33.24 -16.20
N ASN A 312 -28.31 -33.91 -15.90
CA ASN A 312 -27.14 -33.26 -15.32
C ASN A 312 -26.56 -32.20 -16.25
N ALA A 313 -26.42 -32.52 -17.55
CA ALA A 313 -25.98 -31.58 -18.58
C ALA A 313 -26.92 -30.36 -18.70
N ALA A 314 -28.23 -30.61 -18.75
CA ALA A 314 -29.23 -29.57 -18.80
C ALA A 314 -29.25 -28.70 -17.53
N TYR A 315 -29.05 -29.30 -16.34
CA TYR A 315 -29.05 -28.57 -15.07
C TYR A 315 -27.88 -27.63 -14.97
N GLU A 316 -26.67 -28.10 -15.31
CA GLU A 316 -25.49 -27.23 -15.36
C GLU A 316 -25.77 -26.02 -16.23
N HIS A 317 -26.32 -26.21 -17.43
CA HIS A 317 -26.56 -25.10 -18.34
C HIS A 317 -27.64 -24.11 -17.85
N SER A 318 -28.75 -24.63 -17.30
CA SER A 318 -29.78 -23.79 -16.67
C SER A 318 -29.24 -23.04 -15.45
N HIS A 319 -28.34 -23.67 -14.68
CA HIS A 319 -27.69 -23.07 -13.53
C HIS A 319 -26.76 -21.93 -13.97
N ASP A 320 -25.88 -22.21 -14.94
CA ASP A 320 -24.98 -21.24 -15.54
C ASP A 320 -25.75 -19.99 -16.01
N MET A 321 -26.71 -20.15 -16.92
CA MET A 321 -27.54 -19.05 -17.44
C MET A 321 -28.22 -18.25 -16.32
N ALA A 322 -28.73 -18.92 -15.28
CA ALA A 322 -29.40 -18.27 -14.17
C ALA A 322 -28.43 -17.49 -13.27
N GLN A 323 -27.18 -17.94 -13.08
CA GLN A 323 -26.19 -17.23 -12.26
C GLN A 323 -25.53 -16.08 -13.00
N THR A 324 -25.29 -16.22 -14.30
CA THR A 324 -24.63 -15.21 -15.13
C THR A 324 -25.60 -14.24 -15.79
N ASN A 325 -26.91 -14.47 -15.64
CA ASN A 325 -27.96 -13.67 -16.27
C ASN A 325 -27.82 -13.62 -17.81
N THR A 326 -27.42 -14.75 -18.40
CA THR A 326 -27.25 -14.94 -19.85
C THR A 326 -28.36 -15.82 -20.42
N PHE A 327 -28.50 -15.84 -21.75
CA PHE A 327 -29.43 -16.72 -22.46
C PHE A 327 -28.84 -17.07 -23.83
N ASP A 328 -28.04 -18.13 -23.87
CA ASP A 328 -27.31 -18.62 -25.04
C ASP A 328 -27.18 -20.15 -24.94
N HIS A 329 -27.04 -20.85 -26.07
CA HIS A 329 -26.80 -22.29 -26.10
C HIS A 329 -25.37 -22.68 -25.67
N THR A 330 -24.46 -21.72 -25.75
CA THR A 330 -23.07 -21.81 -25.30
C THR A 330 -23.01 -21.39 -23.84
N GLY A 331 -22.27 -22.14 -23.03
CA GLY A 331 -22.00 -21.79 -21.64
C GLY A 331 -21.27 -20.45 -21.52
N SER A 332 -21.29 -19.88 -20.32
CA SER A 332 -20.71 -18.57 -20.07
C SER A 332 -19.17 -18.55 -20.04
N GLY A 333 -18.52 -19.71 -19.87
CA GLY A 333 -17.09 -19.82 -19.58
C GLY A 333 -16.68 -19.25 -18.21
N THR A 334 -17.63 -18.90 -17.35
CA THR A 334 -17.36 -18.44 -15.97
C THR A 334 -17.30 -19.63 -15.01
N GLN A 335 -17.08 -19.38 -13.72
CA GLN A 335 -17.09 -20.42 -12.68
C GLN A 335 -18.39 -21.24 -12.57
N TYR A 336 -19.50 -20.79 -13.19
CA TYR A 336 -20.78 -21.51 -13.20
C TYR A 336 -20.97 -22.44 -14.41
N ASP A 337 -20.13 -22.29 -15.45
CA ASP A 337 -20.01 -23.21 -16.58
C ASP A 337 -18.96 -24.28 -16.26
N TRP A 338 -19.33 -25.25 -15.42
CA TRP A 338 -18.37 -26.20 -14.83
C TRP A 338 -17.62 -27.01 -15.88
N THR A 339 -18.34 -27.53 -16.88
CA THR A 339 -17.74 -28.24 -18.01
C THR A 339 -16.80 -27.31 -18.77
N GLY A 340 -17.18 -26.03 -18.95
CA GLY A 340 -16.34 -25.08 -19.65
C GLY A 340 -15.06 -24.70 -18.90
N VAL A 341 -15.12 -24.58 -17.58
CA VAL A 341 -13.95 -24.38 -16.72
C VAL A 341 -12.99 -25.54 -16.84
N ASP A 342 -13.49 -26.79 -16.76
CA ASP A 342 -12.67 -27.99 -16.88
C ASP A 342 -12.00 -28.12 -18.27
N LEU A 343 -12.69 -27.67 -19.32
CA LEU A 343 -12.17 -27.67 -20.69
C LEU A 343 -11.28 -26.46 -21.02
N GLY A 344 -11.30 -25.41 -20.20
CA GLY A 344 -10.61 -24.14 -20.46
C GLY A 344 -11.25 -23.30 -21.58
N HIS A 345 -12.51 -23.56 -21.94
CA HIS A 345 -13.30 -22.78 -22.89
C HIS A 345 -14.80 -22.91 -22.58
N ALA A 346 -15.62 -21.94 -22.99
CA ALA A 346 -17.08 -22.03 -22.83
C ALA A 346 -17.65 -23.34 -23.38
N SER A 347 -18.51 -24.02 -22.62
CA SER A 347 -19.04 -25.34 -22.99
C SER A 347 -20.12 -25.24 -24.07
N SER A 348 -20.09 -26.13 -25.05
CA SER A 348 -21.25 -26.39 -25.90
C SER A 348 -22.18 -27.43 -25.28
N MET A 349 -23.43 -27.55 -25.78
CA MET A 349 -24.32 -28.68 -25.45
C MET A 349 -23.59 -30.02 -25.57
N ARG A 350 -22.78 -30.19 -26.62
CA ARG A 350 -22.02 -31.42 -26.84
C ARG A 350 -21.06 -31.69 -25.68
N ASP A 351 -20.29 -30.68 -25.29
CA ASP A 351 -19.29 -30.80 -24.23
C ASP A 351 -19.96 -31.22 -22.92
N ARG A 352 -21.09 -30.60 -22.56
CA ARG A 352 -21.85 -30.93 -21.35
C ARG A 352 -22.37 -32.37 -21.39
N ILE A 353 -23.01 -32.79 -22.49
CA ILE A 353 -23.55 -34.14 -22.62
C ILE A 353 -22.43 -35.20 -22.58
N ASP A 354 -21.30 -34.94 -23.23
CA ASP A 354 -20.13 -35.82 -23.24
C ASP A 354 -19.50 -35.90 -21.83
N ALA A 355 -19.42 -34.78 -21.09
CA ALA A 355 -18.88 -34.72 -19.73
C ALA A 355 -19.71 -35.53 -18.71
N TYR A 356 -21.05 -35.52 -18.82
CA TYR A 356 -21.93 -36.36 -17.99
C TYR A 356 -22.12 -37.79 -18.53
N GLY A 357 -21.44 -38.12 -19.63
CA GLY A 357 -21.20 -39.49 -20.09
C GLY A 357 -22.38 -40.15 -20.79
N PHE A 358 -23.37 -39.39 -21.30
CA PHE A 358 -24.43 -39.99 -22.11
C PHE A 358 -23.87 -40.39 -23.48
N SER A 359 -24.10 -41.61 -23.94
CA SER A 359 -23.64 -42.05 -25.27
C SER A 359 -24.71 -41.81 -26.32
N TRP A 360 -24.40 -41.05 -27.38
CA TRP A 360 -25.39 -40.59 -28.35
C TRP A 360 -24.94 -40.74 -29.82
N TRP A 361 -25.92 -40.87 -30.73
CA TRP A 361 -25.76 -40.73 -32.19
C TRP A 361 -26.09 -39.33 -32.67
N THR A 362 -27.14 -38.73 -32.12
CA THR A 362 -27.55 -37.34 -32.38
C THR A 362 -28.12 -36.72 -31.11
N ILE A 363 -27.97 -35.41 -30.96
CA ILE A 363 -28.40 -34.60 -29.82
C ILE A 363 -29.05 -33.30 -30.31
N ALA A 364 -29.95 -32.74 -29.50
CA ALA A 364 -30.49 -31.41 -29.69
C ALA A 364 -30.84 -30.79 -28.33
N GLU A 365 -30.87 -29.46 -28.29
CA GLU A 365 -31.19 -28.69 -27.08
C GLU A 365 -32.29 -27.70 -27.39
N ASN A 366 -33.23 -27.57 -26.46
CA ASN A 366 -34.13 -26.42 -26.38
C ASN A 366 -33.85 -25.68 -25.07
N ILE A 367 -33.57 -24.38 -25.14
CA ILE A 367 -33.49 -23.51 -23.96
C ILE A 367 -34.73 -22.62 -23.87
N GLY A 368 -35.10 -22.21 -22.67
CA GLY A 368 -36.24 -21.34 -22.45
C GLY A 368 -36.14 -20.59 -21.12
N ALA A 369 -36.56 -19.33 -21.09
CA ALA A 369 -36.54 -18.53 -19.88
C ALA A 369 -37.69 -17.51 -19.86
N GLY A 370 -38.18 -17.17 -18.67
CA GLY A 370 -39.20 -16.12 -18.51
C GLY A 370 -39.79 -16.02 -17.12
N THR A 371 -40.37 -14.87 -16.79
CA THR A 371 -40.88 -14.59 -15.45
C THR A 371 -42.16 -15.34 -15.08
N ASN A 372 -42.83 -15.94 -16.08
CA ASN A 372 -44.09 -16.68 -15.96
C ASN A 372 -44.02 -18.02 -16.71
N VAL A 373 -42.95 -18.79 -16.48
CA VAL A 373 -42.77 -20.16 -16.99
C VAL A 373 -42.24 -21.04 -15.85
N ASP A 374 -43.03 -21.23 -14.80
CA ASP A 374 -42.61 -21.97 -13.61
C ASP A 374 -43.04 -23.45 -13.65
N THR A 375 -43.81 -23.85 -14.66
CA THR A 375 -44.25 -25.24 -14.86
C THR A 375 -43.71 -25.88 -16.16
N PRO A 376 -43.56 -27.22 -16.19
CA PRO A 376 -43.13 -27.92 -17.40
C PRO A 376 -44.14 -27.79 -18.55
N GLU A 377 -45.44 -27.67 -18.28
CA GLU A 377 -46.45 -27.50 -19.32
C GLU A 377 -46.33 -26.14 -20.02
N GLU A 378 -46.03 -25.07 -19.28
CA GLU A 378 -45.84 -23.73 -19.83
C GLU A 378 -44.61 -23.67 -20.73
N ILE A 379 -43.47 -24.19 -20.28
CA ILE A 379 -42.25 -24.17 -21.11
C ILE A 379 -42.39 -25.04 -22.36
N VAL A 380 -43.06 -26.20 -22.25
CA VAL A 380 -43.36 -27.05 -23.42
C VAL A 380 -44.29 -26.33 -24.39
N SER A 381 -45.32 -25.63 -23.91
CA SER A 381 -46.19 -24.80 -24.76
C SER A 381 -45.40 -23.71 -25.49
N ASN A 382 -44.44 -23.07 -24.81
CA ASN A 382 -43.58 -22.06 -25.44
C ASN A 382 -42.69 -22.67 -26.53
N TRP A 383 -42.09 -23.83 -26.29
CA TRP A 383 -41.29 -24.53 -27.30
C TRP A 383 -42.12 -25.00 -28.49
N LEU A 384 -43.37 -25.45 -28.28
CA LEU A 384 -44.30 -25.77 -29.38
C LEU A 384 -44.64 -24.55 -30.25
N GLY A 385 -44.60 -23.34 -29.68
CA GLY A 385 -44.80 -22.08 -30.41
C GLY A 385 -43.59 -21.64 -31.25
N SER A 386 -42.41 -22.24 -31.05
CA SER A 386 -41.20 -21.94 -31.81
C SER A 386 -40.92 -23.03 -32.85
N PRO A 387 -40.84 -22.70 -34.15
CA PRO A 387 -40.64 -23.71 -35.20
C PRO A 387 -39.50 -24.69 -34.94
N GLY A 388 -38.30 -24.19 -34.64
CA GLY A 388 -37.12 -25.02 -34.40
C GLY A 388 -37.24 -25.86 -33.12
N HIS A 389 -37.70 -25.27 -32.02
CA HIS A 389 -37.87 -26.00 -30.76
C HIS A 389 -38.96 -27.07 -30.85
N CYS A 390 -40.06 -26.78 -31.56
CA CYS A 390 -41.12 -27.72 -31.87
C CYS A 390 -40.60 -28.89 -32.72
N ALA A 391 -39.81 -28.61 -33.76
CA ALA A 391 -39.21 -29.66 -34.59
C ALA A 391 -38.26 -30.57 -33.79
N ASN A 392 -37.42 -30.00 -32.91
CA ASN A 392 -36.60 -30.77 -31.98
C ASN A 392 -37.46 -31.68 -31.10
N LEU A 393 -38.50 -31.11 -30.47
CA LEU A 393 -39.40 -31.83 -29.57
C LEU A 393 -40.15 -32.98 -30.26
N MET A 394 -40.49 -32.82 -31.54
CA MET A 394 -41.26 -33.78 -32.32
C MET A 394 -40.42 -34.75 -33.16
N ASN A 395 -39.09 -34.62 -33.12
CA ASN A 395 -38.19 -35.48 -33.90
C ASN A 395 -38.26 -36.94 -33.38
N PRO A 396 -38.62 -37.92 -34.25
CA PRO A 396 -38.76 -39.32 -33.86
C PRO A 396 -37.44 -40.03 -33.56
N ASN A 397 -36.29 -39.46 -33.94
CA ASN A 397 -34.99 -40.08 -33.68
C ASN A 397 -34.57 -39.97 -32.22
N PHE A 398 -35.07 -38.97 -31.48
CA PHE A 398 -34.76 -38.84 -30.06
C PHE A 398 -35.55 -39.85 -29.24
N THR A 399 -34.84 -40.53 -28.35
CA THR A 399 -35.35 -41.63 -27.51
C THR A 399 -35.20 -41.31 -26.02
N HIS A 400 -34.31 -40.39 -25.65
CA HIS A 400 -34.04 -40.01 -24.27
C HIS A 400 -34.06 -38.49 -24.12
N ILE A 401 -34.40 -38.04 -22.92
CA ILE A 401 -34.34 -36.63 -22.53
C ILE A 401 -33.75 -36.43 -21.14
N GLY A 402 -33.25 -35.22 -20.91
CA GLY A 402 -33.08 -34.60 -19.60
C GLY A 402 -33.68 -33.20 -19.63
N LEU A 403 -34.49 -32.86 -18.62
CA LEU A 403 -35.11 -31.53 -18.50
C LEU A 403 -34.73 -30.92 -17.15
N ALA A 404 -34.14 -29.74 -17.17
CA ALA A 404 -33.79 -29.01 -15.95
C ALA A 404 -34.52 -27.67 -15.87
N HIS A 405 -34.74 -27.25 -14.62
CA HIS A 405 -35.31 -25.96 -14.24
C HIS A 405 -34.45 -25.36 -13.14
N VAL A 406 -34.05 -24.10 -13.29
CA VAL A 406 -33.39 -23.33 -12.26
C VAL A 406 -34.13 -22.02 -12.05
N TYR A 407 -34.41 -21.71 -10.79
CA TYR A 407 -34.99 -20.44 -10.36
C TYR A 407 -33.93 -19.56 -9.71
N ASN A 408 -33.80 -18.32 -10.18
CA ASN A 408 -33.00 -17.28 -9.54
C ASN A 408 -33.79 -15.98 -9.48
N SER A 409 -34.22 -15.58 -8.29
CA SER A 409 -35.00 -14.35 -8.09
C SER A 409 -34.28 -13.07 -8.50
N ALA A 410 -32.93 -13.09 -8.56
CA ALA A 410 -32.11 -11.96 -8.94
C ALA A 410 -31.88 -11.85 -10.46
N ALA A 411 -32.13 -12.92 -11.22
CA ALA A 411 -31.92 -12.95 -12.67
C ALA A 411 -33.10 -12.34 -13.44
N THR A 412 -32.82 -11.81 -14.64
CA THR A 412 -33.78 -11.09 -15.50
C THR A 412 -35.03 -11.92 -15.77
N TYR A 413 -34.85 -13.19 -16.13
CA TYR A 413 -35.94 -14.08 -16.50
C TYR A 413 -36.49 -14.88 -15.32
N LYS A 414 -35.81 -14.92 -14.18
CA LYS A 414 -36.13 -15.72 -12.99
C LYS A 414 -36.13 -17.24 -13.18
N HIS A 415 -36.89 -17.76 -14.15
CA HIS A 415 -36.95 -19.18 -14.47
C HIS A 415 -36.17 -19.47 -15.74
N TYR A 416 -35.25 -20.44 -15.65
CA TYR A 416 -34.41 -20.91 -16.76
C TYR A 416 -34.61 -22.41 -16.93
N TRP A 417 -34.76 -22.84 -18.17
CA TRP A 417 -35.03 -24.22 -18.55
C TRP A 417 -34.10 -24.65 -19.68
N THR A 418 -33.61 -25.88 -19.59
CA THR A 418 -32.86 -26.56 -20.63
C THR A 418 -33.42 -27.96 -20.81
N LEU A 419 -33.76 -28.31 -22.05
CA LEU A 419 -34.15 -29.66 -22.47
C LEU A 419 -33.08 -30.20 -23.41
N ASP A 420 -32.38 -31.24 -22.98
CA ASP A 420 -31.49 -32.02 -23.83
C ASP A 420 -32.22 -33.26 -24.34
N LEU A 421 -32.21 -33.46 -25.66
CA LEU A 421 -32.76 -34.62 -26.34
C LEU A 421 -31.65 -35.42 -27.00
N ALA A 422 -31.71 -36.74 -26.91
CA ALA A 422 -30.71 -37.59 -27.53
C ALA A 422 -31.27 -38.87 -28.13
N GLN A 423 -30.63 -39.33 -29.21
CA GLN A 423 -30.71 -40.70 -29.67
C GLN A 423 -29.59 -41.48 -29.01
N SER A 424 -29.92 -42.43 -28.13
CA SER A 424 -28.91 -43.29 -27.48
C SER A 424 -28.09 -44.05 -28.52
N ARG A 425 -26.79 -44.15 -28.26
CA ARG A 425 -25.83 -44.86 -29.12
C ARG A 425 -25.96 -46.38 -29.04
#